data_AF-A0A4R1F702-F1
#
_entry.id   AF-A0A4R1F702-F1
#
_cell.length_a   1.000
_cell.length_b   1.000
_cell.length_c   1.000
_cell.angle_alpha   90.00
_cell.angle_beta   90.00
_cell.angle_gamma   90.00
#
_symmetry.space_group_name_H-M   'P 1'
#
loop_
_entity.id
_entity.type
_entity.pdbx_description
1 polymer ?
#
loop_
_entity_poly.entity_id
_entity_poly.type
_entity_poly.pdbx_seq_one_letter_code
_entity_poly.pdbx_strand_id
1 'polypeptide(L)'
;MTVGEWDLPTIKRFIEGLPGTGMQTLRALVAEGGSATPARIKELIGMKSLSGVKSAQQKAFRSIPLQPRPPGWLIEKKHTNNNQDAVIERYFIRSNLLPLVVEALDQIDSDIR
;
A
#
# COMPACT_ATOMS: atom_id res chain seq x y z
N MET A 1 -8.66 -14.68 -6.87
CA MET A 1 -7.62 -14.28 -7.85
C MET A 1 -6.28 -14.24 -7.13
N THR A 2 -5.20 -14.64 -7.78
CA THR A 2 -3.85 -14.70 -7.19
C THR A 2 -2.86 -14.07 -8.16
N VAL A 3 -1.97 -13.22 -7.65
CA VAL A 3 -0.97 -12.47 -8.43
C VAL A 3 0.40 -12.70 -7.78
N GLY A 4 1.15 -13.67 -8.31
CA GLY A 4 2.34 -14.20 -7.62
C GLY A 4 1.93 -14.87 -6.31
N GLU A 5 2.57 -14.52 -5.20
CA GLU A 5 2.23 -14.98 -3.85
C GLU A 5 1.23 -14.07 -3.13
N TRP A 6 0.70 -13.05 -3.81
CA TRP A 6 -0.40 -12.23 -3.29
C TRP A 6 -1.74 -12.83 -3.70
N ASP A 7 -2.47 -13.36 -2.72
CA ASP A 7 -3.90 -13.67 -2.86
C ASP A 7 -4.74 -12.69 -2.03
N LEU A 8 -6.06 -12.75 -2.24
CA LEU A 8 -7.00 -11.86 -1.56
C LEU A 8 -6.94 -11.99 -0.02
N PRO A 9 -6.93 -13.20 0.59
CA PRO A 9 -6.75 -13.34 2.04
C PRO A 9 -5.45 -12.71 2.57
N THR A 10 -4.36 -12.85 1.84
CA THR A 10 -3.05 -12.28 2.23
C THR A 10 -3.05 -10.76 2.14
N ILE A 11 -3.62 -10.20 1.07
CA ILE A 11 -3.79 -8.75 0.93
C ILE A 11 -4.70 -8.21 2.04
N LYS A 12 -5.84 -8.85 2.31
CA LYS A 12 -6.76 -8.45 3.39
C LYS A 12 -6.03 -8.40 4.73
N ARG A 13 -5.32 -9.47 5.10
CA ARG A 13 -4.53 -9.52 6.35
C ARG A 13 -3.43 -8.45 6.41
N PHE A 14 -2.77 -8.17 5.29
CA PHE A 14 -1.79 -7.09 5.23
C PHE A 14 -2.43 -5.74 5.49
N ILE A 15 -3.58 -5.47 4.86
CA ILE A 15 -4.31 -4.20 4.98
C ILE A 15 -4.84 -4.03 6.41
N GLU A 16 -5.38 -5.08 7.04
CA GLU A 16 -5.81 -5.06 8.45
C GLU A 16 -4.64 -4.76 9.42
N GLY A 17 -3.44 -5.24 9.10
CA GLY A 17 -2.22 -4.95 9.85
C GLY A 17 -1.63 -3.56 9.61
N LEU A 18 -2.19 -2.78 8.69
CA LEU A 18 -1.64 -1.52 8.22
C LEU A 18 -2.04 -0.36 9.16
N PRO A 19 -1.09 0.27 9.89
CA PRO A 19 -1.44 1.37 10.79
C PRO A 19 -1.86 2.63 10.01
N GLY A 20 -2.52 3.57 10.69
CA GLY A 20 -3.25 4.70 10.12
C GLY A 20 -2.62 5.38 8.90
N THR A 21 -1.35 5.81 8.98
CA THR A 21 -0.67 6.46 7.84
C THR A 21 -0.53 5.55 6.62
N GLY A 22 -0.28 4.25 6.81
CA GLY A 22 -0.21 3.29 5.72
C GLY A 22 -1.58 3.06 5.09
N MET A 23 -2.63 2.90 5.91
CA MET A 23 -4.01 2.75 5.44
C MET A 23 -4.50 3.98 4.66
N GLN A 24 -4.27 5.18 5.18
CA GLN A 24 -4.63 6.43 4.50
C GLN A 24 -3.89 6.57 3.16
N THR A 25 -2.59 6.25 3.13
CA THR A 25 -1.81 6.25 1.89
C THR A 25 -2.35 5.22 0.88
N LEU A 26 -2.69 4.02 1.33
CA LEU A 26 -3.26 2.98 0.47
C LEU A 26 -4.58 3.43 -0.15
N ARG A 27 -5.49 3.99 0.66
CA ARG A 27 -6.78 4.51 0.19
C ARG A 27 -6.61 5.67 -0.79
N ALA A 28 -5.69 6.60 -0.51
CA ALA A 28 -5.38 7.69 -1.42
C ALA A 28 -4.84 7.16 -2.76
N LEU A 29 -4.00 6.13 -2.75
CA LEU A 29 -3.52 5.50 -3.98
C LEU A 29 -4.65 4.84 -4.76
N VAL A 30 -5.54 4.11 -4.09
CA VAL A 30 -6.71 3.48 -4.73
C VAL A 30 -7.62 4.51 -5.37
N ALA A 31 -7.90 5.63 -4.67
CA ALA A 31 -8.70 6.73 -5.21
C ALA A 31 -8.09 7.37 -6.48
N GLU A 32 -6.75 7.36 -6.58
CA GLU A 32 -6.00 7.87 -7.74
C GLU A 32 -5.68 6.78 -8.78
N GLY A 33 -6.38 5.63 -8.76
CA GLY A 33 -6.19 4.56 -9.75
C GLY A 33 -4.90 3.76 -9.57
N GLY A 34 -4.35 3.72 -8.36
CA GLY A 34 -3.21 2.91 -7.96
C GLY A 34 -1.84 3.61 -8.03
N SER A 35 -1.76 4.89 -8.42
CA SER A 35 -0.50 5.63 -8.41
C SER A 35 -0.70 7.13 -8.19
N ALA A 36 0.13 7.73 -7.34
CA ALA A 36 0.10 9.17 -7.08
C ALA A 36 1.49 9.71 -6.68
N THR A 37 1.70 11.00 -6.89
CA THR A 37 2.91 11.69 -6.41
C THR A 37 2.86 11.87 -4.89
N PRO A 38 4.00 12.04 -4.20
CA PRO A 38 4.01 12.32 -2.77
C PRO A 38 3.19 13.57 -2.39
N ALA A 39 3.22 14.62 -3.22
CA ALA A 39 2.46 15.84 -2.99
C ALA A 39 0.95 15.57 -3.04
N ARG A 40 0.48 14.83 -4.05
CA ARG A 40 -0.93 14.47 -4.21
C ARG A 40 -1.44 13.62 -3.05
N ILE A 41 -0.66 12.64 -2.61
CA ILE A 41 -1.04 11.81 -1.45
C ILE A 41 -1.18 12.67 -0.19
N LYS A 42 -0.21 13.56 0.07
CA LYS A 42 -0.23 14.48 1.22
C LYS A 42 -1.46 15.39 1.21
N GLU A 43 -1.84 15.89 0.05
CA GLU A 43 -3.06 16.67 -0.16
C GLU A 43 -4.31 15.86 0.22
N LEU A 44 -4.44 14.64 -0.31
CA LEU A 44 -5.60 13.77 -0.07
C LEU A 44 -5.77 13.35 1.39
N ILE A 45 -4.67 13.11 2.11
CA ILE A 45 -4.72 12.62 3.50
C ILE A 45 -4.50 13.72 4.55
N GLY A 46 -4.25 14.97 4.12
CA GLY A 46 -4.02 16.11 5.01
C GLY A 46 -2.74 16.03 5.86
N MET A 47 -1.73 15.28 5.41
CA MET A 47 -0.49 15.05 6.19
C MET A 47 0.71 15.83 5.63
N LYS A 48 1.58 16.33 6.53
CA LYS A 48 2.82 17.04 6.14
C LYS A 48 3.91 16.08 5.63
N SER A 49 3.90 14.82 6.05
CA SER A 49 4.95 13.83 5.78
C SER A 49 4.38 12.43 5.48
N LEU A 50 5.12 11.69 4.66
CA LEU A 50 4.88 10.28 4.32
C LEU A 50 5.98 9.35 4.86
N SER A 51 6.84 9.84 5.77
CA SER A 51 7.96 9.06 6.34
C SER A 51 7.48 7.79 7.07
N GLY A 52 6.25 7.78 7.59
CA GLY A 52 5.63 6.64 8.27
C GLY A 52 5.17 5.51 7.35
N VAL A 53 5.12 5.70 6.03
CA VAL A 53 4.58 4.68 5.10
C VAL A 53 5.44 3.40 5.11
N LYS A 54 6.77 3.55 5.14
CA LYS A 54 7.68 2.39 5.16
C LYS A 54 7.54 1.57 6.46
N SER A 55 7.53 2.24 7.62
CA SER A 55 7.38 1.55 8.90
C SER A 55 5.98 0.94 9.05
N ALA A 56 4.95 1.60 8.52
CA ALA A 56 3.59 1.06 8.46
C ALA A 56 3.53 -0.26 7.68
N GLN A 57 4.09 -0.28 6.47
CA GLN A 57 4.15 -1.50 5.68
C GLN A 57 4.99 -2.59 6.34
N GLN A 58 6.11 -2.25 7.00
CA GLN A 58 6.93 -3.23 7.71
C GLN A 58 6.17 -3.86 8.88
N LYS A 59 5.35 -3.08 9.59
CA LYS A 59 4.49 -3.58 10.67
C LYS A 59 3.43 -4.56 10.11
N ALA A 60 2.74 -4.18 9.04
CA ALA A 60 1.78 -5.05 8.36
C ALA A 60 2.42 -6.32 7.79
N PHE A 61 3.62 -6.22 7.22
CA PHE A 61 4.34 -7.38 6.69
C PHE A 61 4.70 -8.40 7.78
N ARG A 62 4.94 -7.92 9.01
CA ARG A 62 5.21 -8.78 10.18
C ARG A 62 3.97 -9.51 10.69
N SER A 63 2.76 -9.05 10.39
CA SER A 63 1.52 -9.74 10.79
C SER A 63 1.08 -10.84 9.81
N ILE A 64 1.68 -10.93 8.61
CA ILE A 64 1.46 -12.05 7.69
C ILE A 64 2.23 -13.28 8.17
N PRO A 65 1.62 -14.49 8.19
CA PRO A 65 2.32 -15.74 8.43
C PRO A 65 3.52 -15.96 7.50
N LEU A 66 4.47 -16.78 7.93
CA LEU A 66 5.73 -16.98 7.21
C LEU A 66 5.56 -17.67 5.85
N GLN A 67 4.48 -18.43 5.62
CA GLN A 67 4.19 -19.09 4.34
C GLN A 67 2.68 -19.20 4.09
N PRO A 68 2.17 -18.82 2.91
CA PRO A 68 2.86 -18.06 1.87
C PRO A 68 3.11 -16.60 2.32
N ARG A 69 4.34 -16.12 2.17
CA ARG A 69 4.70 -14.73 2.44
C ARG A 69 5.07 -14.04 1.14
N PRO A 70 4.39 -12.94 0.78
CA PRO A 70 4.61 -12.33 -0.52
C PRO A 70 5.99 -11.65 -0.63
N PRO A 71 6.63 -11.68 -1.81
CA PRO A 71 7.88 -10.99 -2.04
C PRO A 71 7.60 -9.50 -2.28
N GLY A 72 7.85 -8.69 -1.26
CA GLY A 72 7.92 -7.23 -1.40
C GLY A 72 6.80 -6.44 -0.73
N TRP A 73 6.73 -5.17 -1.10
CA TRP A 73 5.83 -4.17 -0.52
C TRP A 73 4.56 -4.03 -1.36
N LEU A 74 3.41 -3.84 -0.70
CA LEU A 74 2.15 -3.58 -1.42
C LEU A 74 2.13 -2.16 -2.01
N ILE A 75 2.68 -1.19 -1.27
CA ILE A 75 2.91 0.18 -1.72
C ILE A 75 4.39 0.33 -2.07
N GLU A 76 4.66 0.45 -3.35
CA GLU A 76 5.99 0.65 -3.90
C GLU A 76 6.27 2.13 -4.16
N LYS A 77 7.55 2.45 -4.36
CA LYS A 77 8.01 3.82 -4.65
C LYS A 77 8.95 3.81 -5.86
N LYS A 78 8.76 4.76 -6.77
CA LYS A 78 9.68 5.04 -7.86
C LYS A 78 10.46 6.29 -7.51
N HIS A 79 11.78 6.24 -7.67
CA HIS A 79 12.68 7.37 -7.46
C HIS A 79 12.99 8.04 -8.80
N THR A 80 13.21 9.35 -8.80
CA THR A 80 13.49 10.13 -10.02
C THR A 80 14.78 9.73 -10.72
N ASN A 81 15.75 9.16 -10.00
CA ASN A 81 17.03 8.63 -10.51
C ASN A 81 17.58 7.54 -9.54
N ASN A 82 18.62 6.81 -9.95
CA ASN A 82 19.26 5.75 -9.14
C ASN A 82 20.35 6.27 -8.16
N ASN A 83 20.41 7.57 -7.89
CA ASN A 83 21.39 8.18 -6.99
C ASN A 83 20.87 8.35 -5.55
N GLN A 84 21.79 8.48 -4.59
CA GLN A 84 21.49 8.55 -3.16
C GLN A 84 20.61 9.75 -2.75
N ASP A 85 20.57 10.82 -3.56
CA ASP A 85 19.70 12.01 -3.37
C ASP A 85 18.34 11.92 -4.10
N ALA A 86 17.98 10.74 -4.61
CA ALA A 86 16.80 10.63 -5.46
C ALA A 86 15.50 10.85 -4.67
N VAL A 87 14.79 11.90 -5.07
CA VAL A 87 13.45 12.22 -4.59
C VAL A 87 12.48 11.12 -5.05
N ILE A 88 11.50 10.80 -4.20
CA ILE A 88 10.41 9.89 -4.58
C ILE A 88 9.56 10.60 -5.64
N GLU A 89 9.55 10.05 -6.85
CA GLU A 89 8.74 10.53 -7.97
C GLU A 89 7.25 10.21 -7.72
N ARG A 90 6.97 8.96 -7.35
CA ARG A 90 5.61 8.49 -7.10
C ARG A 90 5.59 7.28 -6.18
N TYR A 91 4.46 7.13 -5.49
CA TYR A 91 4.06 5.87 -4.88
C TYR A 91 3.08 5.15 -5.80
N PHE A 92 3.10 3.83 -5.78
CA PHE A 92 2.19 3.04 -6.61
C PHE A 92 1.92 1.66 -6.02
N ILE A 93 0.78 1.10 -6.38
CA ILE A 93 0.46 -0.33 -6.26
C ILE A 93 0.66 -0.92 -7.66
N ARG A 94 1.23 -2.12 -7.77
CA ARG A 94 1.35 -2.78 -9.07
C ARG A 94 -0.04 -2.95 -9.69
N SER A 95 -0.18 -2.64 -10.97
CA SER A 95 -1.48 -2.61 -11.66
C SER A 95 -2.24 -3.94 -11.57
N ASN A 96 -1.52 -5.06 -11.59
CA ASN A 96 -2.09 -6.40 -11.41
C ASN A 96 -2.60 -6.68 -9.99
N LEU A 97 -2.06 -6.01 -8.97
CA LEU A 97 -2.51 -6.13 -7.57
C LEU A 97 -3.68 -5.20 -7.25
N LEU A 98 -3.86 -4.12 -8.00
CA LEU A 98 -4.86 -3.10 -7.70
C LEU A 98 -6.28 -3.67 -7.55
N PRO A 99 -6.79 -4.56 -8.43
CA PRO A 99 -8.13 -5.13 -8.25
C PRO A 99 -8.29 -5.90 -6.93
N LEU A 100 -7.27 -6.66 -6.53
CA LEU A 100 -7.28 -7.39 -5.27
C LEU A 100 -7.25 -6.46 -4.05
N VAL A 101 -6.53 -5.34 -4.15
CA VAL A 101 -6.49 -4.32 -3.08
C VAL A 101 -7.85 -3.64 -2.92
N VAL A 102 -8.50 -3.28 -4.03
CA VAL A 102 -9.85 -2.69 -4.01
C VAL A 102 -10.83 -3.67 -3.37
N GLU A 103 -10.85 -4.92 -3.84
CA GLU A 103 -11.72 -5.96 -3.30
C GLU A 103 -11.49 -6.20 -1.80
N ALA A 104 -10.23 -6.23 -1.35
CA ALA A 104 -9.92 -6.40 0.06
C ALA A 104 -10.36 -5.20 0.92
N LEU A 105 -10.20 -3.96 0.42
CA LEU A 105 -10.70 -2.77 1.11
C LEU A 105 -12.22 -2.76 1.23
N ASP A 106 -12.93 -3.13 0.16
CA ASP A 106 -14.39 -3.23 0.15
C ASP A 106 -14.89 -4.27 1.16
N GLN A 107 -14.22 -5.42 1.27
CA GLN A 107 -14.56 -6.43 2.28
C GLN A 107 -14.32 -5.92 3.71
N ILE A 108 -13.20 -5.24 3.97
CA ILE A 108 -12.90 -4.68 5.29
C ILE A 108 -13.94 -3.60 5.67
N ASP A 109 -14.31 -2.74 4.73
CA ASP A 109 -15.30 -1.69 4.97
C ASP A 109 -16.71 -2.25 5.18
N SER A 110 -17.01 -3.41 4.56
CA SER A 110 -18.27 -4.12 4.76
C SER A 110 -18.33 -4.84 6.13
N ASP A 111 -17.21 -5.37 6.61
CA ASP A 111 -17.14 -6.07 7.91
C ASP A 111 -17.28 -5.11 9.12
N ILE A 112 -17.07 -3.80 8.91
CA ILE A 112 -17.17 -2.76 9.94
C ILE A 112 -18.60 -2.16 10.02
N ARG A 113 -19.43 -2.37 8.99
CA ARG A 113 -20.81 -1.86 8.92
C ARG A 113 -21.81 -2.82 9.55
#